data_AF-A0A7S1E8B5-F1
#
_entry.id   AF-A0A7S1E8B5-F1
#
_cell.length_a   1.000
_cell.length_b   1.000
_cell.length_c   1.000
_cell.angle_alpha   90.00
_cell.angle_beta   90.00
_cell.angle_gamma   90.00
#
_symmetry.space_group_name_H-M   'P 1'
#
loop_
_entity.id
_entity.type
_entity.pdbx_description
1 polymer ?
#
loop_
_entity_poly.entity_id
_entity_poly.type
_entity_poly.pdbx_seq_one_letter_code
_entity_poly.pdbx_strand_id
1 'polypeptide(L)'
;DDSILASLSGVLAGAPEALVTTPFQLVKIRLQAKHNAGLYTGTAHCLTETVRKEGPLALFGGLGATVWRNSVWNGVFFGAMHFLKDVVPGQILGFAAGWLATCFNAPFDVAKSRAQS
;
A
#
# COMPACT_ATOMS: atom_id res chain seq x y z
N ASP A 1 6.85 -18.14 19.80
CA ASP A 1 6.30 -17.78 18.48
C ASP A 1 6.86 -16.47 17.95
N ASP A 2 8.13 -16.47 17.55
CA ASP A 2 8.80 -15.27 17.03
C ASP A 2 8.26 -14.84 15.65
N SER A 3 7.70 -15.77 14.88
CA SER A 3 7.02 -15.53 13.61
C SER A 3 5.74 -14.70 13.75
N ILE A 4 4.97 -14.94 14.83
CA ILE A 4 3.75 -14.19 15.13
C ILE A 4 4.11 -12.77 15.54
N LEU A 5 5.14 -12.59 16.36
CA LEU A 5 5.63 -11.26 16.75
C LEU A 5 6.13 -10.45 15.55
N ALA A 6 6.88 -11.08 14.65
CA ALA A 6 7.32 -10.44 13.40
C ALA A 6 6.12 -9.98 12.55
N SER A 7 5.10 -10.84 12.40
CA SER A 7 3.90 -10.52 11.62
C SER A 7 3.10 -9.37 12.23
N LEU A 8 2.90 -9.39 13.55
CA LEU A 8 2.20 -8.32 14.27
C LEU A 8 2.96 -6.98 14.19
N SER A 9 4.29 -7.01 14.30
CA SER A 9 5.10 -5.80 14.12
C SER A 9 4.96 -5.22 12.71
N GLY A 10 4.86 -6.07 11.68
CA GLY A 10 4.60 -5.66 10.30
C GLY A 10 3.22 -5.00 10.13
N VAL A 11 2.19 -5.58 10.73
CA VAL A 11 0.83 -5.01 10.75
C VAL A 11 0.84 -3.62 11.39
N LEU A 12 1.47 -3.47 12.55
CA LEU A 12 1.55 -2.18 13.25
C LEU A 12 2.36 -1.14 12.48
N ALA A 13 3.42 -1.55 11.78
CA ALA A 13 4.24 -0.67 10.94
C ALA A 13 3.47 -0.13 9.71
N GLY A 14 2.42 -0.82 9.26
CA GLY A 14 1.62 -0.40 8.10
C GLY A 14 0.87 0.93 8.30
N ALA A 15 0.51 1.29 9.53
CA ALA A 15 -0.21 2.53 9.83
C ALA A 15 0.62 3.81 9.62
N PRO A 16 1.83 3.98 10.21
CA PRO A 16 2.66 5.14 9.94
C PRO A 16 3.14 5.20 8.49
N GLU A 17 3.39 4.05 7.85
CA GLU A 17 3.71 3.98 6.42
C GLU A 17 2.56 4.53 5.56
N ALA A 18 1.32 4.17 5.88
CA ALA A 18 0.15 4.66 5.19
C ALA A 18 0.00 6.18 5.34
N LEU A 19 0.18 6.74 6.55
CA LEU A 19 0.10 8.18 6.77
C LEU A 19 1.04 8.98 5.86
N VAL A 20 2.27 8.49 5.67
CA VAL A 20 3.25 9.15 4.80
C VAL A 20 2.91 8.91 3.33
N THR A 21 2.47 7.71 2.95
CA THR A 21 2.30 7.32 1.54
C THR A 21 0.96 7.73 0.93
N THR A 22 -0.12 7.84 1.71
CA THR A 22 -1.46 8.22 1.25
C THR A 22 -1.50 9.52 0.42
N PRO A 23 -0.90 10.66 0.84
CA PRO A 23 -0.92 11.87 0.02
C PRO A 23 -0.26 11.68 -1.35
N PHE A 24 0.85 10.95 -1.42
CA PHE A 24 1.53 10.66 -2.68
C PHE A 24 0.72 9.72 -3.58
N GLN A 25 0.10 8.70 -2.99
CA GLN A 25 -0.77 7.76 -3.72
C GLN A 25 -1.97 8.50 -4.31
N LEU A 26 -2.60 9.39 -3.54
CA LEU A 26 -3.74 10.17 -4.01
C LEU A 26 -3.38 11.06 -5.21
N VAL A 27 -2.26 11.78 -5.14
CA VAL A 27 -1.79 12.60 -6.26
C VAL A 27 -1.48 11.72 -7.48
N LYS A 28 -0.83 10.57 -7.30
CA LYS A 28 -0.54 9.63 -8.38
C LYS A 28 -1.81 9.10 -9.04
N ILE A 29 -2.79 8.69 -8.24
CA ILE A 29 -4.09 8.18 -8.73
C ILE A 29 -4.81 9.27 -9.53
N ARG A 30 -4.83 10.52 -9.03
CA ARG A 30 -5.47 11.64 -9.73
C ARG A 30 -4.81 11.98 -11.06
N LEU A 31 -3.48 11.95 -11.13
CA LEU A 31 -2.73 12.14 -12.37
C LEU A 31 -2.95 11.01 -13.38
N GLN A 32 -3.10 9.77 -12.90
CA GLN A 32 -3.28 8.59 -13.76
C GLN A 32 -4.75 8.31 -14.11
N ALA A 33 -5.70 9.00 -13.48
CA ALA A 33 -7.12 8.82 -13.73
C ALA A 33 -7.50 9.39 -15.12
N LYS A 34 -8.07 8.55 -15.98
CA LYS A 34 -8.44 8.93 -17.36
C LYS A 34 -9.37 10.15 -17.42
N HIS A 35 -10.28 10.31 -16.45
CA HIS A 35 -11.19 11.47 -16.41
C HIS A 35 -10.48 12.79 -16.08
N ASN A 36 -9.27 12.73 -15.50
CA ASN A 36 -8.43 13.89 -15.21
C ASN A 36 -7.34 14.12 -16.24
N ALA A 37 -7.35 13.38 -17.36
CA ALA A 37 -6.37 13.53 -18.41
C ALA A 37 -6.38 14.98 -18.94
N GLY A 38 -5.24 15.65 -18.86
CA GLY A 38 -5.10 17.06 -19.28
C GLY A 38 -5.56 18.10 -18.25
N LEU A 39 -6.17 17.71 -17.12
CA LEU A 39 -6.56 18.66 -16.05
C LEU A 39 -5.38 19.16 -15.22
N TYR A 40 -4.32 18.36 -15.12
CA TYR A 40 -3.14 18.69 -14.33
C TYR A 40 -1.90 18.76 -15.23
N THR A 41 -1.16 19.87 -15.12
CA THR A 41 0.11 20.06 -15.85
C THR A 41 1.29 19.33 -15.22
N GLY A 42 1.12 18.81 -14.00
CA GLY A 42 2.13 18.03 -13.28
C GLY A 42 1.74 17.75 -11.83
N THR A 43 2.65 17.10 -11.11
CA THR A 43 2.47 16.65 -9.73
C THR A 43 2.22 17.80 -8.76
N ALA A 44 3.04 18.86 -8.85
CA ALA A 44 2.90 20.05 -7.99
C ALA A 44 1.59 20.81 -8.27
N HIS A 45 1.17 20.88 -9.54
CA HIS A 45 -0.09 21.50 -9.92
C HIS A 45 -1.28 20.71 -9.37
N CYS A 46 -1.25 19.38 -9.49
CA CYS A 46 -2.28 18.50 -8.91
C CYS A 46 -2.38 18.64 -7.39
N LEU A 47 -1.25 18.65 -6.69
CA LEU A 47 -1.19 18.83 -5.24
C LEU A 47 -1.78 20.19 -4.81
N THR A 48 -1.32 21.27 -5.44
CA THR A 48 -1.74 22.64 -5.11
C THR A 48 -3.24 22.83 -5.36
N GLU A 49 -3.73 22.39 -6.52
CA GLU A 49 -5.15 22.47 -6.87
C GLU A 49 -6.03 21.65 -5.91
N THR A 50 -5.57 20.46 -5.51
CA THR A 50 -6.30 19.61 -4.55
C THR A 50 -6.41 20.30 -3.19
N VAL A 51 -5.32 20.83 -2.66
CA VAL A 51 -5.33 21.54 -1.36
C VAL A 51 -6.17 22.82 -1.44
N ARG A 52 -6.12 23.55 -2.56
CA ARG A 52 -6.89 24.80 -2.73
C ARG A 52 -8.39 24.58 -2.88
N LYS A 53 -8.82 23.52 -3.57
CA LYS A 53 -10.23 23.25 -3.87
C LYS A 53 -10.93 22.42 -2.79
N GLU A 54 -10.24 21.43 -2.23
CA GLU A 54 -10.83 20.43 -1.33
C GLU A 54 -10.26 20.50 0.10
N GLY A 55 -9.20 21.29 0.29
CA GLY A 55 -8.53 21.43 1.57
C GLY A 55 -7.41 20.40 1.79
N PRO A 56 -6.59 20.59 2.83
CA PRO A 56 -5.43 19.73 3.11
C PRO A 56 -5.82 18.31 3.55
N LEU A 57 -6.98 18.14 4.19
CA LEU A 57 -7.46 16.83 4.65
C LEU A 57 -7.87 15.91 3.48
N ALA A 58 -8.19 16.49 2.32
CA ALA A 58 -8.52 15.72 1.12
C ALA A 58 -7.35 14.82 0.66
N LEU A 59 -6.11 15.19 0.98
CA LEU A 59 -4.91 14.39 0.68
C LEU A 59 -4.86 13.06 1.44
N PHE A 60 -5.57 12.96 2.56
CA PHE A 60 -5.71 11.74 3.35
C PHE A 60 -6.98 10.96 3.00
N GLY A 61 -7.67 11.34 1.92
CA GLY A 61 -8.78 10.58 1.37
C GLY A 61 -8.35 9.15 1.04
N GLY A 62 -9.03 8.17 1.64
CA GLY A 62 -8.69 6.75 1.47
C GLY A 62 -7.62 6.21 2.43
N LEU A 63 -7.17 6.99 3.42
CA LEU A 63 -6.19 6.56 4.43
C LEU A 63 -6.52 5.19 5.05
N GLY A 64 -7.78 4.93 5.43
CA GLY A 64 -8.17 3.65 6.01
C GLY A 64 -7.95 2.45 5.07
N ALA A 65 -8.17 2.64 3.77
CA ALA A 65 -7.90 1.61 2.77
C ALA A 65 -6.39 1.39 2.57
N THR A 66 -5.59 2.45 2.59
CA THR A 66 -4.12 2.36 2.53
C THR A 66 -3.55 1.68 3.77
N VAL A 67 -4.04 2.03 4.97
CA VAL A 67 -3.64 1.40 6.25
C VAL A 67 -3.94 -0.09 6.20
N TRP A 68 -5.16 -0.49 5.82
CA TRP A 68 -5.51 -1.90 5.69
C TRP A 68 -4.57 -2.64 4.73
N ARG A 69 -4.39 -2.09 3.53
CA ARG A 69 -3.52 -2.67 2.49
C ARG A 69 -2.08 -2.84 2.99
N ASN A 70 -1.48 -1.79 3.55
CA ASN A 70 -0.10 -1.79 4.01
C ASN A 70 0.08 -2.73 5.20
N SER A 71 -0.87 -2.75 6.13
CA SER A 71 -0.80 -3.60 7.32
C SER A 71 -0.86 -5.08 6.96
N VAL A 72 -1.77 -5.47 6.05
CA VAL A 72 -1.87 -6.85 5.56
C VAL A 72 -0.61 -7.23 4.78
N TRP A 73 -0.14 -6.38 3.86
CA TRP A 73 1.04 -6.67 3.06
C TRP A 73 2.31 -6.82 3.92
N ASN A 74 2.56 -5.88 4.84
CA ASN A 74 3.69 -5.93 5.75
C ASN A 74 3.60 -7.13 6.69
N GLY A 75 2.42 -7.43 7.25
CA GLY A 75 2.22 -8.59 8.11
C GLY A 75 2.58 -9.91 7.43
N VAL A 76 2.09 -10.12 6.20
CA VAL A 76 2.40 -11.33 5.42
C VAL A 76 3.86 -11.36 5.00
N PHE A 77 4.44 -10.21 4.60
CA PHE A 77 5.85 -10.12 4.22
C PHE A 77 6.79 -10.48 5.36
N PHE A 78 6.62 -9.89 6.55
CA PHE A 78 7.48 -10.17 7.71
C PHE A 78 7.26 -11.58 8.25
N GLY A 79 6.03 -12.10 8.21
CA GLY A 79 5.76 -13.52 8.50
C GLY A 79 6.51 -14.44 7.56
N ALA A 80 6.36 -14.24 6.23
CA ALA A 80 7.02 -15.05 5.20
C ALA A 80 8.55 -14.95 5.28
N MET A 81 9.10 -13.76 5.53
CA MET A 81 10.53 -13.56 5.77
C MET A 81 11.03 -14.43 6.92
N HIS A 82 10.31 -14.49 8.04
CA HIS A 82 10.72 -15.25 9.20
C HIS A 82 10.66 -16.78 8.96
N PHE A 83 9.70 -17.25 8.17
CA PHE A 83 9.57 -18.67 7.81
C PHE A 83 10.58 -19.11 6.73
N LEU A 84 10.85 -18.25 5.76
CA LEU A 84 11.72 -18.58 4.63
C LEU A 84 13.21 -18.37 4.92
N LYS A 85 13.57 -17.65 5.98
CA LYS A 85 14.97 -17.34 6.32
C LYS A 85 15.85 -18.60 6.45
N ASP A 86 15.26 -19.71 6.88
CA ASP A 86 15.97 -20.98 7.13
C ASP A 86 16.00 -21.90 5.90
N VAL A 87 15.19 -21.60 4.87
CA VAL A 87 15.03 -22.42 3.66
C VAL A 87 15.67 -21.78 2.43
N VAL A 88 15.68 -20.44 2.39
CA VAL A 88 16.00 -19.65 1.20
C VAL A 88 17.24 -18.79 1.45
N PRO A 89 18.23 -18.75 0.54
CA PRO A 89 19.40 -17.91 0.70
C PRO A 89 19.02 -16.41 0.74
N GLY A 90 19.68 -15.66 1.62
CA GLY A 90 19.33 -14.27 1.93
C GLY A 90 19.24 -13.31 0.75
N GLN A 91 19.93 -13.61 -0.36
CA GLN A 91 19.89 -12.79 -1.59
C GLN A 91 18.53 -12.83 -2.30
N ILE A 92 17.80 -13.95 -2.21
CA ILE A 92 16.47 -14.12 -2.85
C ILE A 92 15.32 -14.17 -1.83
N LEU A 93 15.64 -14.17 -0.53
CA LEU A 93 14.67 -14.22 0.55
C LEU A 93 13.60 -13.11 0.46
N GLY A 94 14.03 -11.86 0.24
CA GLY A 94 13.12 -10.73 0.09
C GLY A 94 12.22 -10.85 -1.15
N PHE A 95 12.75 -11.39 -2.25
CA PHE A 95 11.97 -11.64 -3.47
C PHE A 95 10.92 -12.73 -3.24
N ALA A 96 11.32 -13.86 -2.64
CA ALA A 96 10.42 -14.97 -2.34
C ALA A 96 9.31 -14.58 -1.35
N ALA A 97 9.66 -13.85 -0.28
CA ALA A 97 8.67 -13.32 0.68
C ALA A 97 7.72 -12.31 0.03
N GLY A 98 8.23 -11.42 -0.84
CA GLY A 98 7.41 -10.47 -1.59
C GLY A 98 6.44 -11.15 -2.57
N TRP A 99 6.88 -12.22 -3.23
CA TRP A 99 6.02 -13.05 -4.09
C TRP A 99 4.90 -13.72 -3.30
N LEU A 100 5.22 -14.37 -2.18
CA LEU A 100 4.21 -15.00 -1.33
C LEU A 100 3.20 -13.99 -0.77
N ALA A 101 3.68 -12.83 -0.31
CA ALA A 101 2.81 -11.76 0.17
C ALA A 101 1.86 -11.25 -0.93
N THR A 102 2.37 -11.14 -2.16
CA THR A 102 1.56 -10.72 -3.31
C THR A 102 0.54 -11.79 -3.71
N CYS A 103 0.93 -13.07 -3.73
CA CYS A 103 0.01 -14.18 -4.01
C CYS A 103 -1.12 -14.28 -2.97
N PHE A 104 -0.84 -13.98 -1.70
CA PHE A 104 -1.85 -13.95 -0.65
C PHE A 104 -2.81 -12.75 -0.78
N ASN A 105 -2.32 -11.59 -1.22
CA ASN A 105 -3.13 -10.38 -1.33
C ASN A 105 -3.93 -10.32 -2.65
N ALA A 106 -3.42 -10.92 -3.72
CA ALA A 106 -4.05 -10.96 -5.05
C ALA A 106 -5.53 -11.43 -5.07
N PRO A 107 -5.95 -12.50 -4.38
CA PRO A 107 -7.35 -12.90 -4.37
C PRO A 107 -8.26 -11.87 -3.68
N PHE A 108 -7.77 -11.15 -2.67
CA PHE A 108 -8.51 -10.08 -2.00
C PHE A 108 -8.66 -8.84 -2.88
N ASP A 109 -7.63 -8.52 -3.67
CA ASP A 109 -7.68 -7.45 -4.68
C ASP A 109 -8.68 -7.79 -5.82
N VAL A 110 -8.77 -9.06 -6.21
CA VAL A 110 -9.75 -9.54 -7.20
C VAL A 110 -11.17 -9.58 -6.63
N ALA A 111 -11.35 -9.99 -5.37
CA ALA A 111 -12.66 -10.01 -4.73
C ALA A 111 -13.25 -8.60 -4.57
N LYS A 112 -12.44 -7.60 -4.18
CA LYS A 112 -12.88 -6.20 -4.12
C LYS A 112 -13.21 -5.64 -5.50
N SER A 113 -12.38 -5.90 -6.51
CA SER A 113 -12.65 -5.40 -7.86
C SER A 113 -13.91 -6.00 -8.48
N ARG A 114 -14.28 -7.24 -8.13
CA ARG A 114 -15.56 -7.85 -8.54
C ARG A 114 -16.78 -7.35 -7.76
N ALA A 115 -16.63 -7.01 -6.48
CA ALA A 115 -17.72 -6.45 -5.69
C ALA A 115 -18.03 -4.97 -6.01
N GLN A 116 -17.06 -4.25 -6.60
CA GLN A 116 -17.20 -2.85 -7.02
C GLN A 116 -17.41 -2.67 -8.54
N SER A 117 -17.52 -3.76 -9.30
CA SER A 117 -17.86 -3.73 -10.73
C SER A 117 -19.35 -3.88 -10.96
#